data_AF-A0A916QY82-F1
#
_entry.id   AF-A0A916QY82-F1
#
_cell.length_a   1.000
_cell.length_b   1.000
_cell.length_c   1.000
_cell.angle_alpha   90.00
_cell.angle_beta   90.00
_cell.angle_gamma   90.00
#
_symmetry.space_group_name_H-M   'P 1'
#
loop_
_entity.id
_entity.type
_entity.pdbx_description
1 polymer ?
#
loop_
_entity_poly.entity_id
_entity_poly.type
_entity_poly.pdbx_seq_one_letter_code
_entity_poly.pdbx_strand_id
1 'polypeptide(L)'
;MSRTPQEKIYLEIGFRSPETYGNLKTIELLGVPGQRLNNGECIVNEKTQKFFDKLIIRELFRQNRFLPNCNFEYLKIWLYDTEIENNERGYSVPTIDRGDLEIRSNIPGSKLERIYVLDNELSGQEYQSWKRDTENLFNPLFRKFIAPPEFPSLLTEESIADNPLIQLFKPLVEGIDKITETADQYAKMKQSLFFNALIIQID
;
A
#
# COMPACT_ATOMS: atom_id res chain seq x y z
N MET A 1 31.46 -17.34 -9.82
CA MET A 1 30.07 -17.67 -10.22
C MET A 1 29.30 -16.39 -10.32
N SER A 2 29.02 -15.95 -11.53
CA SER A 2 28.25 -14.72 -11.81
C SER A 2 26.82 -14.97 -11.39
N ARG A 3 26.34 -14.28 -10.34
CA ARG A 3 24.92 -14.28 -9.98
C ARG A 3 24.18 -13.62 -11.14
N THR A 4 23.49 -14.42 -11.94
CA THR A 4 22.51 -13.92 -12.90
C THR A 4 21.56 -12.99 -12.14
N PRO A 5 21.29 -11.77 -12.62
CA PRO A 5 20.32 -10.89 -12.00
C PRO A 5 18.99 -11.64 -11.87
N GLN A 6 18.46 -11.70 -10.65
CA GLN A 6 17.18 -12.35 -10.41
C GLN A 6 16.12 -11.51 -11.13
N GLU A 7 15.44 -12.10 -12.11
CA GLU A 7 14.37 -11.46 -12.86
C GLU A 7 13.29 -10.96 -11.89
N LYS A 8 12.92 -9.66 -11.98
CA LYS A 8 11.85 -9.09 -11.15
C LYS A 8 10.52 -9.64 -11.64
N ILE A 9 9.84 -10.41 -10.80
CA ILE A 9 8.54 -11.01 -11.12
C ILE A 9 7.46 -10.25 -10.37
N TYR A 10 6.43 -9.83 -11.09
CA TYR A 10 5.25 -9.17 -10.53
C TYR A 10 4.00 -9.99 -10.87
N LEU A 11 3.12 -10.14 -9.89
CA LEU A 11 1.96 -11.01 -9.96
C LEU A 11 0.66 -10.26 -9.63
N GLU A 12 -0.44 -10.86 -10.04
CA GLU A 12 -1.81 -10.48 -9.67
C GLU A 12 -2.30 -11.36 -8.51
N ILE A 13 -2.99 -10.76 -7.54
CA ILE A 13 -3.61 -11.46 -6.43
C ILE A 13 -5.05 -11.00 -6.27
N GLY A 14 -5.98 -11.94 -6.25
CA GLY A 14 -7.39 -11.69 -5.94
C GLY A 14 -7.71 -11.85 -4.46
N PHE A 15 -8.55 -10.96 -3.93
CA PHE A 15 -9.07 -10.98 -2.57
C PHE A 15 -10.59 -10.93 -2.60
N ARG A 16 -11.23 -11.74 -1.76
CA ARG A 16 -12.68 -11.71 -1.56
C ARG A 16 -13.02 -11.06 -0.22
N SER A 17 -14.08 -10.26 -0.22
CA SER A 17 -14.53 -9.55 0.97
C SER A 17 -14.88 -10.54 2.08
N PRO A 18 -14.30 -10.38 3.28
CA PRO A 18 -14.76 -11.10 4.46
C PRO A 18 -15.99 -10.42 5.11
N GLU A 19 -16.37 -9.23 4.65
CA GLU A 19 -17.42 -8.42 5.26
C GLU A 19 -18.80 -8.88 4.73
N THR A 20 -19.73 -9.13 5.64
CA THR A 20 -21.12 -9.48 5.30
C THR A 20 -21.96 -8.28 4.86
N TYR A 21 -21.52 -7.07 5.21
CA TYR A 21 -22.20 -5.82 4.95
C TYR A 21 -21.24 -4.89 4.21
N GLY A 22 -21.61 -4.50 2.99
CA GLY A 22 -20.75 -3.77 2.05
C GLY A 22 -20.99 -4.27 0.63
N ASN A 23 -20.96 -3.38 -0.35
CA ASN A 23 -21.18 -3.73 -1.75
C ASN A 23 -19.89 -4.28 -2.38
N LEU A 24 -18.71 -3.84 -1.92
CA LEU A 24 -17.42 -4.28 -2.43
C LEU A 24 -17.17 -5.76 -2.10
N LYS A 25 -17.12 -6.60 -3.13
CA LYS A 25 -17.00 -8.06 -3.03
C LYS A 25 -15.60 -8.56 -3.34
N THR A 26 -14.94 -7.94 -4.30
CA THR A 26 -13.68 -8.45 -4.84
C THR A 26 -12.70 -7.31 -5.08
N ILE A 27 -11.44 -7.56 -4.75
CA ILE A 27 -10.33 -6.66 -5.09
C ILE A 27 -9.24 -7.50 -5.74
N GLU A 28 -8.78 -7.08 -6.91
CA GLU A 28 -7.56 -7.59 -7.54
C GLU A 28 -6.42 -6.59 -7.35
N LEU A 29 -5.28 -7.09 -6.87
CA LEU A 29 -4.08 -6.30 -6.68
C LEU A 29 -3.01 -6.75 -7.68
N LEU A 30 -2.53 -5.82 -8.50
CA LEU A 30 -1.57 -6.05 -9.57
C LEU A 30 -0.24 -5.36 -9.27
N GLY A 31 0.84 -5.92 -9.80
CA GLY A 31 2.18 -5.41 -9.55
C GLY A 31 2.76 -5.89 -8.21
N VAL A 32 2.27 -7.00 -7.65
CA VAL A 32 2.75 -7.51 -6.37
C VAL A 32 4.05 -8.31 -6.58
N PRO A 33 5.15 -8.05 -5.84
CA PRO A 33 6.40 -8.78 -6.00
C PRO A 33 6.22 -10.27 -5.71
N GLY A 34 6.59 -11.09 -6.69
CA GLY A 34 6.56 -12.54 -6.62
C GLY A 34 7.96 -13.15 -6.57
N GLN A 35 8.00 -14.47 -6.41
CA GLN A 35 9.22 -15.27 -6.48
C GLN A 35 8.97 -16.51 -7.34
N ARG A 36 9.98 -16.91 -8.11
CA ARG A 36 9.97 -18.17 -8.84
C ARG A 36 10.51 -19.29 -7.95
N LEU A 37 9.72 -20.33 -7.78
CA LEU A 37 10.12 -21.54 -7.10
C LEU A 37 10.98 -22.42 -8.01
N ASN A 38 11.68 -23.40 -7.42
CA ASN A 38 12.53 -24.34 -8.16
C ASN A 38 11.75 -25.21 -9.16
N ASN A 39 10.44 -25.36 -8.97
CA ASN A 39 9.54 -26.06 -9.89
C ASN A 39 9.07 -25.17 -11.07
N GLY A 40 9.54 -23.91 -11.13
CA GLY A 40 9.18 -22.94 -12.17
C GLY A 40 7.93 -22.12 -11.89
N GLU A 41 7.17 -22.45 -10.84
CA GLU A 41 5.95 -21.75 -10.41
C GLU A 41 6.27 -20.37 -9.83
N CYS A 42 5.46 -19.37 -10.16
CA CYS A 42 5.58 -18.02 -9.60
C CYS A 42 4.54 -17.82 -8.51
N ILE A 43 4.98 -17.52 -7.29
CA ILE A 43 4.09 -17.31 -6.14
C ILE A 43 4.38 -15.98 -5.45
N VAL A 44 3.37 -15.43 -4.79
CA VAL A 44 3.57 -14.37 -3.78
C VAL A 44 3.70 -15.04 -2.42
N ASN A 45 4.74 -14.70 -1.67
CA ASN A 45 4.91 -15.29 -0.34
C ASN A 45 3.84 -14.78 0.64
N GLU A 46 3.51 -15.61 1.63
CA GLU A 46 2.42 -15.34 2.58
C GLU A 46 2.60 -14.01 3.34
N LYS A 47 3.84 -13.65 3.69
CA LYS A 47 4.16 -12.39 4.37
C LYS A 47 3.81 -11.18 3.50
N THR A 48 4.12 -11.22 2.22
CA THR A 48 3.81 -10.16 1.25
C THR A 48 2.31 -10.06 1.02
N GLN A 49 1.63 -11.20 0.87
CA GLN A 49 0.18 -11.22 0.75
C GLN A 49 -0.51 -10.63 1.98
N LYS A 50 -0.12 -11.04 3.19
CA LYS A 50 -0.65 -10.50 4.45
C LYS A 50 -0.34 -9.02 4.65
N PHE A 51 0.83 -8.56 4.19
CA PHE A 51 1.18 -7.15 4.21
C PHE A 51 0.19 -6.33 3.39
N PHE A 52 -0.03 -6.69 2.12
CA PHE A 52 -0.97 -5.97 1.26
C PHE A 52 -2.42 -6.13 1.69
N ASP A 53 -2.81 -7.30 2.21
CA ASP A 53 -4.13 -7.51 2.81
C ASP A 53 -4.38 -6.48 3.92
N LYS A 54 -3.42 -6.32 4.84
CA LYS A 54 -3.56 -5.40 5.96
C LYS A 54 -3.43 -3.93 5.55
N LEU A 55 -2.57 -3.61 4.58
CA LEU A 55 -2.26 -2.24 4.19
C LEU A 55 -3.35 -1.60 3.34
N ILE A 56 -3.91 -2.36 2.39
CA ILE A 56 -4.83 -1.86 1.37
C ILE A 56 -6.18 -2.58 1.47
N ILE A 57 -6.18 -3.89 1.24
CA ILE A 57 -7.39 -4.67 0.92
C ILE A 57 -8.42 -4.62 2.05
N ARG A 58 -8.01 -4.99 3.26
CA ARG A 58 -8.89 -5.06 4.43
C ARG A 58 -9.39 -3.68 4.85
N GLU A 59 -8.60 -2.63 4.61
CA GLU A 59 -9.05 -1.27 4.86
C GLU A 59 -10.18 -0.90 3.89
N LEU A 60 -10.03 -1.18 2.60
CA LEU A 60 -11.06 -0.88 1.60
C LEU A 60 -12.37 -1.61 1.86
N PHE A 61 -12.33 -2.93 2.15
CA PHE A 61 -13.53 -3.67 2.51
C PHE A 61 -14.23 -3.08 3.75
N ARG A 62 -13.46 -2.72 4.78
CA ARG A 62 -14.02 -2.11 6.00
C ARG A 62 -14.61 -0.74 5.73
N GLN A 63 -13.94 0.11 4.95
CA GLN A 63 -14.43 1.45 4.65
C GLN A 63 -15.71 1.40 3.81
N ASN A 64 -15.78 0.50 2.82
CA ASN A 64 -16.99 0.33 1.99
C ASN A 64 -18.24 -0.01 2.81
N ARG A 65 -18.11 -0.77 3.91
CA ARG A 65 -19.22 -1.05 4.83
C ARG A 65 -19.88 0.21 5.41
N PHE A 66 -19.13 1.29 5.57
CA PHE A 66 -19.63 2.55 6.11
C PHE A 66 -20.16 3.51 5.03
N LEU A 67 -20.15 3.08 3.76
CA LEU A 67 -20.62 3.84 2.61
C LEU A 67 -21.87 3.17 2.01
N PRO A 68 -23.05 3.32 2.64
CA PRO A 68 -24.25 2.55 2.26
C PRO A 68 -24.75 2.83 0.84
N ASN A 69 -24.36 3.95 0.25
CA ASN A 69 -24.74 4.34 -1.11
C ASN A 69 -23.65 4.03 -2.17
N CYS A 70 -22.47 3.58 -1.74
CA CYS A 70 -21.39 3.24 -2.66
C CYS A 70 -21.66 1.86 -3.27
N ASN A 71 -21.92 1.82 -4.57
CA ASN A 71 -22.32 0.62 -5.32
C ASN A 71 -21.15 -0.17 -5.93
N PHE A 72 -19.90 0.16 -5.58
CA PHE A 72 -18.73 -0.52 -6.14
C PHE A 72 -18.69 -1.98 -5.67
N GLU A 73 -18.69 -2.94 -6.59
CA GLU A 73 -18.63 -4.36 -6.26
C GLU A 73 -17.24 -4.95 -6.51
N TYR A 74 -16.49 -4.37 -7.43
CA TYR A 74 -15.19 -4.88 -7.86
C TYR A 74 -14.18 -3.76 -8.06
N LEU A 75 -12.97 -3.96 -7.54
CA LEU A 75 -11.84 -3.05 -7.76
C LEU A 75 -10.66 -3.81 -8.39
N LYS A 76 -10.05 -3.18 -9.39
CA LYS A 76 -8.73 -3.58 -9.89
C LYS A 76 -7.73 -2.49 -9.54
N ILE A 77 -6.70 -2.85 -8.77
CA ILE A 77 -5.73 -1.92 -8.18
C ILE A 77 -4.33 -2.27 -8.66
N TRP A 78 -3.69 -1.35 -9.36
CA TRP A 78 -2.27 -1.45 -9.69
C TRP A 78 -1.46 -0.70 -8.64
N LEU A 79 -0.48 -1.40 -8.06
CA LEU A 79 0.62 -0.73 -7.38
C LEU A 79 1.38 0.05 -8.45
N TYR A 80 1.65 1.34 -8.25
CA TYR A 80 2.22 2.18 -9.29
C TYR A 80 3.33 3.09 -8.74
N ASP A 81 4.50 3.04 -9.36
CA ASP A 81 5.58 3.96 -9.08
C ASP A 81 5.60 5.05 -10.16
N THR A 82 5.35 6.29 -9.75
CA THR A 82 5.32 7.46 -10.63
C THR A 82 6.71 7.89 -11.11
N GLU A 83 7.78 7.35 -10.52
CA GLU A 83 9.17 7.69 -10.85
C GLU A 83 9.83 6.67 -11.80
N ILE A 84 9.22 5.49 -11.97
CA ILE A 84 9.76 4.41 -12.81
C ILE A 84 9.10 4.44 -14.20
N GLU A 85 9.91 4.39 -15.26
CA GLU A 85 9.43 4.30 -16.64
C GLU A 85 8.71 2.98 -16.96
N ASN A 86 7.83 2.99 -17.96
CA ASN A 86 6.99 1.83 -18.33
C ASN A 86 7.80 0.58 -18.72
N ASN A 87 8.96 0.77 -19.36
CA ASN A 87 9.90 -0.29 -19.75
C ASN A 87 10.59 -0.97 -18.56
N GLU A 88 10.78 -0.27 -17.45
CA GLU A 88 11.51 -0.75 -16.26
C GLU A 88 10.59 -1.39 -15.20
N ARG A 89 9.29 -1.09 -15.23
CA ARG A 89 8.32 -1.51 -14.22
C ARG A 89 8.08 -3.02 -14.18
N GLY A 90 8.21 -3.71 -15.32
CA GLY A 90 8.05 -5.16 -15.41
C GLY A 90 6.61 -5.67 -15.42
N TYR A 91 5.60 -4.80 -15.48
CA TYR A 91 4.20 -5.13 -15.74
C TYR A 91 3.45 -3.94 -16.39
N SER A 92 2.37 -4.25 -17.09
CA SER A 92 1.52 -3.26 -17.75
C SER A 92 0.60 -2.57 -16.75
N VAL A 93 0.41 -1.27 -16.95
CA VAL A 93 -0.55 -0.44 -16.23
C VAL A 93 -1.46 0.25 -17.25
N PRO A 94 -2.71 0.59 -16.88
CA PRO A 94 -3.59 1.39 -17.73
C PRO A 94 -2.99 2.78 -17.98
N THR A 95 -3.41 3.41 -19.08
CA THR A 95 -3.04 4.80 -19.37
C THR A 95 -3.84 5.71 -18.45
N ILE A 96 -3.15 6.65 -17.81
CA ILE A 96 -3.77 7.69 -16.99
C ILE A 96 -3.88 8.95 -17.87
N ASP A 97 -5.07 9.54 -17.95
CA ASP A 97 -5.31 10.76 -18.70
C ASP A 97 -5.93 11.88 -17.83
N ARG A 98 -6.51 12.90 -18.48
CA ARG A 98 -7.06 14.09 -17.80
C ARG A 98 -8.49 13.91 -17.29
N GLY A 99 -9.20 12.90 -17.77
CA GLY A 99 -10.54 12.55 -17.29
C GLY A 99 -10.49 11.85 -15.94
N ASP A 100 -9.42 11.09 -15.70
CA ASP A 100 -9.23 10.35 -14.45
C ASP A 100 -9.20 11.25 -13.21
N LEU A 101 -9.77 10.74 -12.12
CA LEU A 101 -9.73 11.42 -10.84
C LEU A 101 -8.37 11.22 -10.17
N GLU A 102 -7.61 12.31 -10.04
CA GLU A 102 -6.39 12.34 -9.22
C GLU A 102 -6.73 12.76 -7.77
N ILE A 103 -6.51 11.86 -6.81
CA ILE A 103 -6.56 12.14 -5.38
C ILE A 103 -5.14 12.26 -4.84
N ARG A 104 -4.77 13.44 -4.34
CA ARG A 104 -3.46 13.70 -3.75
C ARG A 104 -3.47 13.51 -2.24
N SER A 105 -2.43 12.88 -1.74
CA SER A 105 -2.20 12.74 -0.30
C SER A 105 -2.00 14.11 0.34
N ASN A 106 -2.79 14.40 1.36
CA ASN A 106 -2.59 15.53 2.27
C ASN A 106 -2.05 15.09 3.64
N ILE A 107 -1.65 13.83 3.77
CA ILE A 107 -1.22 13.22 5.03
C ILE A 107 0.30 13.30 5.13
N PRO A 108 0.85 14.08 6.08
CA PRO A 108 2.29 14.18 6.27
C PRO A 108 2.93 12.81 6.54
N GLY A 109 4.05 12.54 5.89
CA GLY A 109 4.81 11.30 6.07
C GLY A 109 4.19 10.06 5.42
N SER A 110 3.08 10.19 4.69
CA SER A 110 2.57 9.09 3.88
C SER A 110 3.50 8.81 2.70
N LYS A 111 3.87 7.54 2.51
CA LYS A 111 4.60 7.07 1.32
C LYS A 111 3.69 6.89 0.10
N LEU A 112 2.37 6.84 0.31
CA LEU A 112 1.40 6.89 -0.77
C LEU A 112 1.10 8.36 -1.05
N GLU A 113 1.49 8.82 -2.22
CA GLU A 113 1.40 10.22 -2.62
C GLU A 113 0.14 10.50 -3.43
N ARG A 114 -0.29 9.55 -4.27
CA ARG A 114 -1.40 9.74 -5.20
C ARG A 114 -2.23 8.48 -5.38
N ILE A 115 -3.51 8.67 -5.66
CA ILE A 115 -4.40 7.62 -6.13
C ILE A 115 -5.07 8.15 -7.40
N TYR A 116 -4.90 7.42 -8.49
CA TYR A 116 -5.57 7.69 -9.77
C TYR A 116 -6.75 6.74 -9.88
N VAL A 117 -7.96 7.27 -10.06
CA VAL A 117 -9.16 6.47 -10.26
C VAL A 117 -9.63 6.71 -11.68
N LEU A 118 -9.64 5.63 -12.47
CA LEU A 118 -9.92 5.69 -13.89
C LEU A 118 -11.34 6.20 -14.13
N ASP A 119 -11.49 7.09 -15.10
CA ASP A 119 -12.79 7.64 -15.48
C ASP A 119 -13.69 6.57 -16.12
N ASN A 120 -14.97 6.61 -15.76
CA ASN A 120 -16.03 5.76 -16.29
C ASN A 120 -16.97 6.55 -17.24
N GLU A 121 -16.46 7.64 -17.85
CA GLU A 121 -17.20 8.57 -18.72
C GLU A 121 -18.46 9.17 -18.05
N LEU A 122 -18.44 9.29 -16.72
CA LEU A 122 -19.58 9.75 -15.93
C LEU A 122 -19.76 11.27 -16.07
N SER A 123 -21.00 11.74 -16.01
CA SER A 123 -21.29 13.18 -16.09
C SER A 123 -22.34 13.64 -15.09
N GLY A 124 -22.38 14.95 -14.84
CA GLY A 124 -23.40 15.58 -14.00
C GLY A 124 -23.43 15.02 -12.56
N GLN A 125 -24.63 14.67 -12.09
CA GLN A 125 -24.85 14.23 -10.71
C GLN A 125 -24.23 12.85 -10.42
N GLU A 126 -24.19 11.98 -11.42
CA GLU A 126 -23.60 10.64 -11.30
C GLU A 126 -22.11 10.74 -11.02
N TYR A 127 -21.39 11.56 -11.81
CA TYR A 127 -19.98 11.87 -11.56
C TYR A 127 -19.74 12.44 -10.16
N GLN A 128 -20.58 13.36 -9.68
CA GLN A 128 -20.42 13.93 -8.33
C GLN A 128 -20.62 12.89 -7.23
N SER A 129 -21.56 11.96 -7.40
CA SER A 129 -21.76 10.87 -6.44
C SER A 129 -20.58 9.90 -6.47
N TRP A 130 -20.18 9.46 -7.67
CA TRP A 130 -19.03 8.58 -7.87
C TRP A 130 -17.76 9.18 -7.28
N LYS A 131 -17.47 10.45 -7.57
CA LYS A 131 -16.29 11.16 -7.05
C LYS A 131 -16.30 11.20 -5.52
N ARG A 132 -17.43 11.55 -4.92
CA ARG A 132 -17.57 11.60 -3.45
C ARG A 132 -17.34 10.21 -2.83
N ASP A 133 -17.95 9.18 -3.41
CA ASP A 133 -17.86 7.83 -2.86
C ASP A 133 -16.44 7.27 -3.03
N THR A 134 -15.79 7.58 -4.16
CA THR A 134 -14.39 7.32 -4.45
C THR A 134 -13.45 8.00 -3.44
N GLU A 135 -13.61 9.30 -3.22
CA GLU A 135 -12.82 10.05 -2.24
C GLU A 135 -13.02 9.50 -0.82
N ASN A 136 -14.26 9.17 -0.43
CA ASN A 136 -14.56 8.61 0.89
C ASN A 136 -13.94 7.22 1.08
N LEU A 137 -13.94 6.38 0.03
CA LEU A 137 -13.39 5.03 0.08
C LEU A 137 -11.86 5.04 0.13
N PHE A 138 -11.21 5.89 -0.66
CA PHE A 138 -9.77 5.84 -0.88
C PHE A 138 -8.94 6.78 -0.01
N ASN A 139 -9.46 7.95 0.39
CA ASN A 139 -8.71 8.89 1.26
C ASN A 139 -8.19 8.25 2.57
N PRO A 140 -8.95 7.35 3.25
CA PRO A 140 -8.46 6.71 4.46
C PRO A 140 -7.16 5.90 4.26
N LEU A 141 -6.88 5.42 3.03
CA LEU A 141 -5.68 4.64 2.74
C LEU A 141 -4.41 5.43 3.03
N PHE A 142 -4.32 6.71 2.70
CA PHE A 142 -3.10 7.50 2.85
C PHE A 142 -2.49 7.41 4.26
N ARG A 143 -3.33 7.32 5.31
CA ARG A 143 -2.86 7.18 6.70
C ARG A 143 -2.20 5.83 7.00
N LYS A 144 -2.52 4.78 6.25
CA LYS A 144 -1.93 3.43 6.40
C LYS A 144 -0.48 3.37 5.91
N PHE A 145 -0.11 4.29 5.02
CA PHE A 145 1.20 4.38 4.39
C PHE A 145 2.18 5.29 5.14
N ILE A 146 1.83 5.75 6.35
CA ILE A 146 2.80 6.38 7.23
C ILE A 146 3.76 5.29 7.71
N ALA A 147 5.02 5.39 7.29
CA ALA A 147 6.08 4.53 7.76
C ALA A 147 6.49 4.97 9.17
N PRO A 148 6.72 4.05 10.12
CA PRO A 148 7.31 4.41 11.40
C PRO A 148 8.71 4.99 11.17
N PRO A 149 9.16 5.93 12.02
CA PRO A 149 10.47 6.55 11.88
C PRO A 149 11.58 5.49 11.85
N GLU A 150 12.56 5.70 10.99
CA GLU A 150 13.79 4.90 11.00
C GLU A 150 14.51 5.19 12.31
N PHE A 151 14.80 4.15 13.09
CA PHE A 151 15.66 4.31 14.25
C PHE A 151 17.05 4.72 13.76
N PRO A 152 17.66 5.79 14.30
CA PRO A 152 19.01 6.14 13.94
C PRO A 152 19.91 4.94 14.21
N SER A 153 20.75 4.59 13.23
CA SER A 153 21.76 3.52 13.33
C SER A 153 22.78 3.73 14.46
N LEU A 154 22.69 4.85 15.17
CA LEU A 154 23.46 5.24 16.36
C LEU A 154 22.92 4.65 17.68
N LEU A 155 21.92 3.77 17.65
CA LEU A 155 21.40 3.05 18.83
C LEU A 155 21.81 1.57 18.80
N THR A 156 23.03 1.27 18.38
CA THR A 156 23.70 0.02 18.73
C THR A 156 24.03 0.03 20.23
N GLU A 157 23.96 -1.10 20.93
CA GLU A 157 24.27 -1.20 22.37
C GLU A 157 25.63 -0.55 22.73
N GLU A 158 26.58 -0.58 21.80
CA GLU A 158 27.91 0.05 21.93
C GLU A 158 27.88 1.59 22.01
N SER A 159 26.94 2.28 21.34
CA SER A 159 26.87 3.75 21.30
C SER A 159 26.01 4.37 22.41
N ILE A 160 25.27 3.53 23.15
CA ILE A 160 24.45 3.94 24.31
C ILE A 160 25.32 4.06 25.58
N ALA A 161 26.47 3.38 25.62
CA ALA A 161 27.37 3.39 26.77
C ALA A 161 28.12 4.74 26.92
N ASP A 162 28.50 5.38 25.81
CA ASP A 162 29.52 6.44 25.81
C ASP A 162 28.98 7.88 25.62
N ASN A 163 27.66 8.08 25.46
CA ASN A 163 27.10 9.41 25.24
C ASN A 163 26.17 9.88 26.39
N PRO A 164 26.58 10.86 27.22
CA PRO A 164 25.83 11.27 28.41
C PRO A 164 24.45 11.88 28.11
N LEU A 165 24.22 12.39 26.89
CA LEU A 165 22.89 12.85 26.46
C LEU A 165 21.93 11.70 26.18
N ILE A 166 22.42 10.55 25.73
CA ILE A 166 21.60 9.36 25.41
C ILE A 166 21.15 8.65 26.70
N GLN A 167 21.98 8.66 27.75
CA GLN A 167 21.59 8.14 29.07
C GLN A 167 20.41 8.90 29.69
N LEU A 168 20.20 10.18 29.34
CA LEU A 168 19.06 10.97 29.81
C LEU A 168 17.72 10.46 29.24
N PHE A 169 17.75 9.79 28.08
CA PHE A 169 16.59 9.21 27.41
C PHE A 169 16.45 7.69 27.61
N LYS A 170 17.31 7.06 28.44
CA LYS A 170 17.22 5.61 28.75
C LYS A 170 15.82 5.11 29.14
N PRO A 171 15.01 5.83 29.95
CA PRO A 171 13.65 5.40 30.26
C PRO A 171 12.72 5.42 29.03
N LEU A 172 13.01 6.28 28.04
CA LEU A 172 12.33 6.30 26.75
C LEU A 172 12.76 5.09 25.90
N VAL A 173 14.06 4.78 25.88
CA VAL A 173 14.65 3.66 25.11
C VAL A 173 14.16 2.29 25.61
N GLU A 174 14.15 2.06 26.93
CA GLU A 174 13.61 0.82 27.52
C GLU A 174 12.08 0.70 27.35
N GLY A 175 11.37 1.83 27.25
CA GLY A 175 9.96 1.86 26.85
C GLY A 175 9.75 1.53 25.37
N ILE A 176 10.70 1.88 24.52
CA ILE A 176 10.65 1.66 23.06
C ILE A 176 10.95 0.21 22.68
N ASP A 177 11.82 -0.51 23.39
CA ASP A 177 12.08 -1.93 23.11
C ASP A 177 10.85 -2.82 23.38
N LYS A 178 10.01 -2.45 24.34
CA LYS A 178 8.67 -3.07 24.51
C LYS A 178 7.66 -2.61 23.45
N ILE A 179 7.82 -1.39 22.92
CA ILE A 179 6.98 -0.90 21.83
C ILE A 179 7.37 -1.54 20.50
N THR A 180 8.63 -1.91 20.25
CA THR A 180 9.09 -2.55 19.01
C THR A 180 8.68 -4.01 18.88
N GLU A 181 8.55 -4.76 19.99
CA GLU A 181 7.87 -6.07 19.99
C GLU A 181 6.36 -5.94 19.74
N THR A 182 5.78 -4.77 20.03
CA THR A 182 4.37 -4.43 19.72
C THR A 182 4.22 -3.60 18.42
N ALA A 183 5.34 -3.22 17.80
CA ALA A 183 5.39 -2.25 16.71
C ALA A 183 5.00 -2.94 15.41
N ASP A 184 4.39 -2.16 14.53
CA ASP A 184 3.89 -2.61 13.24
C ASP A 184 4.82 -3.64 12.59
N GLN A 185 4.40 -4.91 12.60
CA GLN A 185 5.18 -6.06 12.07
C GLN A 185 5.63 -5.88 10.61
N TYR A 186 5.08 -4.87 9.93
CA TYR A 186 5.39 -4.49 8.56
C TYR A 186 6.15 -3.16 8.43
N ALA A 187 6.71 -2.62 9.52
CA ALA A 187 7.47 -1.37 9.55
C ALA A 187 8.53 -1.27 8.45
N LYS A 188 9.41 -2.28 8.36
CA LYS A 188 10.47 -2.35 7.34
C LYS A 188 9.88 -2.37 5.92
N MET A 189 8.78 -3.10 5.71
CA MET A 189 8.13 -3.19 4.39
C MET A 189 7.46 -1.88 3.99
N LYS A 190 6.96 -1.09 4.96
CA LYS A 190 6.45 0.27 4.72
C LYS A 190 7.57 1.26 4.40
N GLN A 191 8.72 1.14 5.07
CA GLN A 191 9.90 1.97 4.79
C GLN A 191 10.45 1.69 3.39
N SER A 192 10.46 0.42 2.97
CA SER A 192 10.93 -0.04 1.66
C SER A 192 9.81 -0.23 0.62
N LEU A 193 8.77 0.60 0.66
CA LEU A 193 7.71 0.57 -0.36
C LEU A 193 8.31 0.89 -1.74
N PHE A 194 7.98 0.07 -2.73
CA PHE A 194 8.48 0.21 -4.11
C PHE A 194 7.51 0.95 -5.04
N PHE A 195 6.47 1.54 -4.47
CA PHE A 195 5.46 2.30 -5.21
C PHE A 195 5.03 3.50 -4.35
N ASN A 196 4.62 4.57 -5.02
CA ASN A 196 4.17 5.81 -4.38
C ASN A 196 2.76 6.22 -4.84
N ALA A 197 2.13 5.45 -5.72
CA ALA A 197 0.78 5.69 -6.18
C ALA A 197 -0.01 4.38 -6.36
N LEU A 198 -1.33 4.52 -6.42
CA LEU A 198 -2.24 3.46 -6.85
C LEU A 198 -2.97 3.92 -8.10
N ILE A 199 -3.22 2.99 -9.03
CA ILE A 199 -4.21 3.18 -10.09
C ILE A 199 -5.37 2.25 -9.79
N ILE A 200 -6.59 2.76 -9.87
CA ILE A 200 -7.80 2.04 -9.47
C ILE A 200 -8.80 2.09 -10.61
N GLN A 201 -9.28 0.92 -11.02
CA GLN A 201 -10.45 0.77 -11.88
C GLN A 201 -11.60 0.23 -11.03
N ILE A 202 -12.77 0.83 -11.20
CA ILE A 202 -14.04 0.47 -10.55
C ILE A 202 -14.95 -0.13 -11.63
N ASP A 203 -15.80 -1.08 -11.25
CA ASP A 203 -16.84 -1.66 -12.10
C ASP A 203 -17.93 -0.68 -12.56
#